data_AF-X1E081-F1
#
_entry.id   AF-X1E081-F1
#
_cell.length_a   1.000
_cell.length_b   1.000
_cell.length_c   1.000
_cell.angle_alpha   90.00
_cell.angle_beta   90.00
_cell.angle_gamma   90.00
#
_symmetry.space_group_name_H-M   'P 1'
#
loop_
_entity.id
_entity.type
_entity.pdbx_description
1 polymer ?
#
loop_
_entity_poly.entity_id
_entity_poly.type
_entity_poly.pdbx_seq_one_letter_code
_entity_poly.pdbx_strand_id
1 'polypeptide(L)'
;MLNGATLNGNANGLYTRLLFFEGFMSKNTERTLKYLRNEGYIAEVVERFIAFPPPHGHRKDFLGIIDIIAFNEVVTLGVQSCGQAFAAHLKKMNESEMTPRWLESVDRELWLIGWRKLKVKRGGKLKVWKPRIQIFERENA
;
A
#
# COMPACT_ATOMS: atom_id res chain seq x y z
N MET A 1 -14.54 1.77 55.10
CA MET A 1 -14.27 2.81 54.07
C MET A 1 -13.00 2.41 53.33
N LEU A 2 -13.12 2.09 52.05
CA LEU A 2 -12.11 2.28 51.00
C LEU A 2 -12.83 2.03 49.67
N ASN A 3 -12.91 3.07 48.85
CA ASN A 3 -13.71 3.15 47.63
C ASN A 3 -13.14 2.24 46.53
N GLY A 4 -13.99 1.38 45.97
CA GLY A 4 -13.70 0.64 44.74
C GLY A 4 -13.86 1.57 43.54
N ALA A 5 -12.75 2.10 43.03
CA ALA A 5 -12.72 2.85 41.78
C ALA A 5 -12.86 1.88 40.59
N THR A 6 -13.96 2.01 39.86
CA THR A 6 -14.20 1.38 38.56
C THR A 6 -13.16 1.83 37.53
N LEU A 7 -12.38 0.89 36.98
CA LEU A 7 -11.51 1.12 35.84
C LEU A 7 -12.35 1.14 34.55
N ASN A 8 -12.91 2.30 34.19
CA ASN A 8 -13.39 2.57 32.83
C ASN A 8 -12.18 2.94 31.96
N GLY A 9 -11.43 1.93 31.53
CA GLY A 9 -10.34 2.08 30.57
C GLY A 9 -10.86 2.01 29.13
N ASN A 10 -11.16 3.16 28.54
CA ASN A 10 -11.42 3.31 27.12
C ASN A 10 -10.14 2.94 26.34
N ALA A 11 -10.05 1.71 25.85
CA ALA A 11 -8.88 1.14 25.16
C ALA A 11 -8.64 1.69 23.74
N ASN A 12 -9.26 2.83 23.37
CA ASN A 12 -9.17 3.41 22.02
C ASN A 12 -8.18 4.59 21.91
N GLY A 13 -7.38 4.85 22.94
CA GLY A 13 -6.58 6.08 23.03
C GLY A 13 -5.05 5.95 22.93
N LEU A 14 -4.48 4.73 22.87
CA LEU A 14 -3.04 4.54 23.12
C LEU A 14 -2.23 3.88 21.98
N TYR A 15 -2.85 3.58 20.84
CA TYR A 15 -2.10 3.06 19.67
C TYR A 15 -1.65 4.14 18.67
N THR A 16 -1.85 5.42 18.96
CA THR A 16 -1.56 6.50 17.98
C THR A 16 -0.18 7.14 18.13
N ARG A 17 0.72 6.61 18.96
CA ARG A 17 2.04 7.25 19.14
C ARG A 17 3.15 6.29 19.57
N LEU A 18 3.42 5.27 18.76
CA LEU A 18 4.68 4.53 18.84
C LEU A 18 5.42 4.66 17.50
N LEU A 19 6.47 5.49 17.52
CA LEU A 19 7.58 5.52 16.55
C LEU A 19 7.18 5.64 15.07
N PHE A 20 6.58 6.78 14.69
CA PHE A 20 6.72 7.28 13.33
C PHE A 20 8.19 7.63 13.10
N PHE A 21 8.93 6.69 12.51
CA PHE A 21 10.10 7.05 11.72
C PHE A 21 9.56 7.96 10.61
N GLU A 22 9.88 9.25 10.63
CA GLU A 22 9.59 10.20 9.54
C GLU A 22 10.47 9.86 8.31
N GLY A 23 10.46 8.60 7.90
CA GLY A 23 11.09 8.10 6.69
C GLY A 23 10.16 8.35 5.51
N PHE A 24 10.31 9.52 4.89
CA PHE A 24 9.88 9.90 3.54
C PHE A 24 8.97 8.89 2.79
N MET A 25 7.71 8.78 3.23
CA MET A 25 6.70 8.02 2.51
C MET A 25 6.32 8.79 1.24
N SER A 26 6.21 8.09 0.11
CA SER A 26 5.84 8.78 -1.13
C SER A 26 4.38 9.26 -1.08
N LYS A 27 4.08 10.42 -1.70
CA LYS A 27 2.69 10.92 -1.84
C LYS A 27 1.77 9.93 -2.55
N ASN A 28 2.30 8.98 -3.32
CA ASN A 28 1.51 7.96 -4.00
C ASN A 28 1.18 6.82 -3.02
N THR A 29 2.15 6.40 -2.21
CA THR A 29 1.99 5.42 -1.12
C THR A 29 0.93 5.89 -0.13
N GLU A 30 1.00 7.13 0.34
CA GLU A 30 -0.02 7.73 1.22
C GLU A 30 -1.43 7.70 0.61
N ARG A 31 -1.56 8.07 -0.66
CA ARG A 31 -2.85 8.03 -1.36
C ARG A 31 -3.36 6.60 -1.52
N THR A 32 -2.47 5.66 -1.80
CA THR A 32 -2.80 4.25 -1.91
C THR A 32 -3.30 3.70 -0.58
N LEU A 33 -2.62 3.97 0.54
CA LEU A 33 -3.09 3.58 1.87
C LEU A 33 -4.48 4.16 2.16
N LYS A 34 -4.68 5.46 1.89
CA LYS A 34 -5.99 6.10 2.08
C LYS A 34 -7.08 5.45 1.22
N TYR A 35 -6.77 5.16 -0.05
CA TYR A 35 -7.69 4.49 -0.95
C TYR A 35 -8.07 3.11 -0.41
N LEU A 36 -7.11 2.24 -0.13
CA LEU A 36 -7.35 0.89 0.37
C LEU A 36 -8.14 0.89 1.68
N ARG A 37 -7.79 1.77 2.62
CA ARG A 37 -8.52 1.89 3.89
C ARG A 37 -9.96 2.35 3.71
N ASN A 38 -10.22 3.26 2.75
CA ASN A 38 -11.58 3.66 2.40
C ASN A 38 -12.38 2.53 1.74
N GLU A 39 -11.72 1.62 1.03
CA GLU A 39 -12.33 0.42 0.45
C GLU A 39 -12.49 -0.73 1.47
N GLY A 40 -12.18 -0.51 2.75
CA GLY A 40 -12.40 -1.48 3.82
C GLY A 40 -11.22 -2.41 4.12
N TYR A 41 -10.03 -2.14 3.58
CA TYR A 41 -8.83 -2.92 3.88
C TYR A 41 -8.09 -2.38 5.11
N ILE A 42 -7.50 -3.29 5.89
CA ILE A 42 -6.36 -2.96 6.74
C ILE A 42 -5.13 -2.95 5.83
N ALA A 43 -4.34 -1.87 5.83
CA ALA A 43 -3.23 -1.70 4.89
C ALA A 43 -2.03 -1.01 5.54
N GLU A 44 -0.84 -1.56 5.32
CA GLU A 44 0.43 -1.06 5.85
C GLU A 44 1.57 -1.13 4.82
N VAL A 45 2.52 -0.21 4.94
CA VAL A 45 3.71 -0.16 4.09
C VAL A 45 4.70 -1.24 4.53
N VAL A 46 5.23 -1.98 3.58
CA VAL A 46 6.29 -2.98 3.79
C VAL A 46 7.61 -2.58 3.13
N GLU A 47 7.61 -1.58 2.23
CA GLU A 47 8.84 -0.94 1.74
C GLU A 47 9.61 -0.29 2.90
N ARG A 48 10.92 -0.54 2.96
CA ARG A 48 11.83 0.11 3.91
C ARG A 48 13.15 0.50 3.25
N PHE A 49 13.75 1.58 3.71
CA PHE A 49 15.13 1.92 3.37
C PHE A 49 16.11 1.19 4.29
N ILE A 50 17.06 0.49 3.70
CA ILE A 50 18.16 -0.19 4.38
C ILE A 50 19.42 0.64 4.13
N ALA A 51 19.97 1.24 5.18
CA ALA A 51 21.11 2.18 5.07
C ALA A 51 22.48 1.51 4.78
N PHE A 52 22.54 0.19 4.69
CA PHE A 52 23.77 -0.58 4.48
C PHE A 52 23.88 -1.10 3.04
N PRO A 53 25.08 -1.13 2.43
CA PRO A 53 26.36 -0.64 2.95
C PRO A 53 26.52 0.89 2.81
N PRO A 54 27.09 1.60 3.81
CA PRO A 54 27.42 3.02 3.65
C PRO A 54 28.40 3.27 2.49
N PRO A 55 28.38 4.45 1.83
CA PRO A 55 27.53 5.61 2.12
C PRO A 55 26.14 5.53 1.45
N HIS A 56 25.84 4.46 0.72
CA HIS A 56 24.64 4.36 -0.12
C HIS A 56 23.75 3.21 0.35
N GLY A 57 22.64 3.53 1.01
CA GLY A 57 21.60 2.55 1.29
C GLY A 57 20.75 2.21 0.07
N HIS A 58 19.87 1.23 0.22
CA HIS A 58 18.95 0.77 -0.81
C HIS A 58 17.53 0.64 -0.25
N ARG A 59 16.52 0.76 -1.12
CA ARG A 59 15.13 0.44 -0.76
C ARG A 59 14.90 -1.05 -0.95
N LYS A 60 14.18 -1.65 -0.03
CA LYS A 60 13.72 -3.03 -0.11
C LYS A 60 12.22 -3.07 0.10
N ASP A 61 11.53 -3.51 -0.94
CA ASP A 61 10.11 -3.86 -0.96
C ASP A 61 9.94 -5.35 -0.60
N PHE A 62 8.70 -5.78 -0.39
CA PHE A 62 8.39 -7.18 -0.17
C PHE A 62 8.41 -7.92 -1.52
N LEU A 63 9.13 -9.05 -1.56
CA LEU A 63 9.32 -9.89 -2.76
C LEU A 63 9.85 -9.17 -4.00
N GLY A 64 10.40 -7.96 -3.90
CA GLY A 64 10.85 -7.24 -5.08
C GLY A 64 9.74 -6.52 -5.86
N ILE A 65 8.47 -6.62 -5.45
CA ILE A 65 7.30 -6.19 -6.26
C ILE A 65 6.11 -5.65 -5.43
N ILE A 66 6.21 -5.63 -4.09
CA ILE A 66 5.11 -5.24 -3.21
C ILE A 66 5.57 -4.17 -2.21
N ASP A 67 5.05 -2.95 -2.35
CA ASP A 67 5.35 -1.84 -1.45
C ASP A 67 4.45 -1.84 -0.20
N ILE A 68 3.21 -2.33 -0.36
CA ILE A 68 2.15 -2.33 0.65
C ILE A 68 1.50 -3.71 0.71
N ILE A 69 1.24 -4.20 1.91
CA ILE A 69 0.35 -5.33 2.14
C ILE A 69 -0.96 -4.80 2.71
N ALA A 70 -2.06 -5.25 2.13
CA ALA A 70 -3.39 -4.98 2.61
C ALA A 70 -4.17 -6.29 2.76
N PHE A 71 -5.18 -6.33 3.63
CA PHE A 71 -6.06 -7.48 3.76
C PHE A 71 -7.43 -7.07 4.29
N ASN A 72 -8.42 -7.90 4.01
CA ASN A 72 -9.74 -7.87 4.62
C ASN A 72 -10.13 -9.31 5.03
N GLU A 73 -11.41 -9.57 5.29
CA GLU A 73 -11.89 -10.89 5.71
C GLU A 73 -11.73 -11.98 4.64
N VAL A 74 -11.56 -11.61 3.37
CA VAL A 74 -11.61 -12.52 2.22
C VAL A 74 -10.26 -12.65 1.54
N VAL A 75 -9.55 -11.54 1.31
CA VAL A 75 -8.34 -11.52 0.49
C VAL A 75 -7.17 -10.84 1.18
N THR A 76 -5.97 -11.35 0.90
CA THR A 76 -4.70 -10.66 1.15
C THR A 76 -4.18 -10.07 -0.15
N LEU A 77 -4.02 -8.76 -0.17
CA LEU A 77 -3.65 -7.97 -1.32
C LEU A 77 -2.19 -7.49 -1.22
N GLY A 78 -1.39 -7.87 -2.22
CA GLY A 78 -0.10 -7.23 -2.49
C GLY A 78 -0.30 -6.01 -3.37
N VAL A 79 0.32 -4.87 -3.04
CA VAL A 79 0.21 -3.65 -3.83
C VAL A 79 1.56 -3.05 -4.16
N GLN A 80 1.81 -2.82 -5.45
CA GLN A 80 2.83 -1.87 -5.91
C GLN A 80 2.17 -0.51 -6.10
N SER A 81 2.65 0.51 -5.39
CA SER A 81 2.20 1.90 -5.54
C SER A 81 3.19 2.68 -6.39
N CYS A 82 2.70 3.38 -7.42
CA CYS A 82 3.58 4.14 -8.29
C CYS A 82 3.00 5.51 -8.69
N GLY A 83 3.89 6.40 -9.12
CA GLY A 83 3.53 7.70 -9.68
C GLY A 83 3.42 7.65 -11.20
N GLN A 84 4.40 8.24 -11.86
CA GLN A 84 4.46 8.33 -13.33
C GLN A 84 5.06 7.08 -13.99
N ALA A 85 5.75 6.22 -13.23
CA ALA A 85 6.49 5.05 -13.74
C ALA A 85 5.61 3.79 -13.94
N PHE A 86 4.30 3.95 -14.17
CA PHE A 86 3.34 2.84 -14.22
C PHE A 86 3.75 1.74 -15.20
N ALA A 87 4.18 2.09 -16.42
CA ALA A 87 4.59 1.11 -17.43
C ALA A 87 5.85 0.34 -17.03
N ALA A 88 6.80 0.98 -16.34
CA ALA A 88 8.02 0.33 -15.87
C ALA A 88 7.72 -0.68 -14.76
N HIS A 89 6.85 -0.33 -13.80
CA HIS A 89 6.41 -1.27 -12.77
C HIS A 89 5.57 -2.40 -13.33
N LEU A 90 4.68 -2.12 -14.29
CA LEU A 90 3.90 -3.15 -14.98
C LEU A 90 4.81 -4.17 -15.65
N LYS A 91 5.81 -3.70 -16.40
CA LYS A 91 6.82 -4.56 -17.01
C LYS A 91 7.59 -5.37 -15.96
N LYS A 92 8.11 -4.71 -14.91
CA LYS A 92 8.84 -5.35 -13.81
C LYS A 92 8.03 -6.48 -13.15
N MET A 93 6.75 -6.25 -12.91
CA MET A 93 5.87 -7.24 -12.27
C MET A 93 5.54 -8.39 -13.22
N ASN A 94 5.26 -8.13 -14.50
CA ASN A 94 5.05 -9.20 -15.49
C ASN A 94 6.31 -10.07 -15.69
N GLU A 95 7.50 -9.49 -15.56
CA GLU A 95 8.78 -10.21 -15.71
C GLU A 95 9.27 -10.85 -14.40
N SER A 96 8.57 -10.64 -13.28
CA SER A 96 8.99 -11.14 -11.96
C SER A 96 8.46 -12.54 -11.71
N GLU A 97 9.36 -13.47 -11.39
CA GLU A 97 8.98 -14.81 -10.92
C GLU A 97 8.12 -14.78 -9.65
N MET A 98 8.15 -13.69 -8.86
CA MET A 98 7.37 -13.60 -7.63
C MET A 98 5.90 -13.28 -7.87
N THR A 99 5.55 -12.71 -9.02
CA THR A 99 4.15 -12.40 -9.38
C THR A 99 3.29 -13.65 -9.44
N PRO A 100 3.60 -14.69 -10.24
CA PRO A 100 2.81 -15.93 -10.25
C PRO A 100 2.88 -16.65 -8.90
N ARG A 101 4.03 -16.66 -8.22
CA ARG A 101 4.20 -17.28 -6.89
C ARG A 101 3.29 -16.66 -5.83
N TRP A 102 3.13 -15.34 -5.85
CA TRP A 102 2.22 -14.65 -4.94
C TRP A 102 0.77 -15.07 -5.21
N LEU A 103 0.40 -15.18 -6.49
CA LEU A 103 -0.95 -15.49 -6.96
C LEU A 103 -1.33 -16.98 -6.87
N GLU A 104 -0.43 -17.88 -6.47
CA GLU A 104 -0.71 -19.32 -6.26
C GLU A 104 -1.85 -19.57 -5.25
N SER A 105 -2.02 -18.70 -4.25
CA SER A 105 -3.10 -18.76 -3.27
C SER A 105 -4.38 -18.11 -3.79
N VAL A 106 -5.53 -18.75 -3.62
CA VAL A 106 -6.81 -18.27 -4.20
C VAL A 106 -7.27 -16.97 -3.55
N ASP A 107 -6.93 -16.82 -2.28
CA ASP A 107 -7.28 -15.65 -1.46
C ASP A 107 -6.21 -14.55 -1.55
N ARG A 108 -5.36 -14.56 -2.58
CA ARG A 108 -4.36 -13.50 -2.81
C ARG A 108 -4.57 -12.79 -4.11
N GLU A 109 -4.50 -11.47 -4.03
CA GLU A 109 -4.53 -10.58 -5.18
C GLU A 109 -3.26 -9.75 -5.26
N LEU A 110 -2.95 -9.26 -6.46
CA LEU A 110 -1.80 -8.38 -6.70
C LEU A 110 -2.23 -7.20 -7.57
N TRP A 111 -2.12 -5.98 -7.05
CA TRP A 111 -2.51 -4.77 -7.76
C TRP A 111 -1.32 -3.83 -7.98
N LEU A 112 -1.24 -3.26 -9.18
CA LEU A 112 -0.43 -2.09 -9.46
C LEU A 112 -1.32 -0.85 -9.47
N ILE A 113 -1.07 0.07 -8.55
CA ILE A 113 -1.85 1.31 -8.40
C ILE A 113 -0.99 2.52 -8.76
N GLY A 114 -1.34 3.16 -9.87
CA GLY A 114 -0.87 4.47 -10.27
C GLY A 114 -1.88 5.57 -9.93
N TRP A 115 -1.44 6.83 -9.92
CA TRP A 115 -2.33 7.97 -9.68
C TRP A 115 -2.32 8.97 -10.83
N ARG A 116 -3.51 9.36 -11.30
CA ARG A 116 -3.67 10.36 -12.38
C ARG A 116 -4.64 11.47 -11.99
N LYS A 117 -4.35 12.70 -12.43
CA LYS A 117 -5.28 13.83 -12.30
C LYS A 117 -6.25 13.83 -13.48
N LEU A 118 -7.54 13.66 -13.21
CA LEU A 118 -8.59 13.73 -14.21
C LEU A 118 -9.46 14.97 -13.98
N LYS A 119 -9.93 15.58 -15.08
CA LYS A 119 -10.95 16.63 -14.99
C LYS A 119 -12.26 16.01 -14.54
N VAL A 120 -12.99 16.68 -13.64
CA VAL A 120 -14.29 16.21 -13.18
C VAL A 120 -15.33 16.23 -14.31
N LYS A 121 -15.28 17.26 -15.14
CA LYS A 121 -16.13 17.41 -16.34
C LYS A 121 -15.30 17.83 -17.55
N ARG A 122 -15.69 17.41 -18.75
CA ARG A 122 -15.06 17.86 -20.00
C ARG A 122 -15.12 19.40 -20.07
N GLY A 123 -14.01 20.03 -20.45
CA GLY A 123 -13.89 21.50 -20.47
C GLY A 123 -13.74 22.19 -19.10
N GLY A 124 -13.96 21.49 -17.98
CA GLY A 124 -13.80 22.06 -16.64
C GLY A 124 -12.34 22.29 -16.21
N LYS A 125 -12.15 23.18 -15.22
CA LYS A 125 -10.84 23.44 -14.58
C LYS A 125 -10.56 22.53 -13.39
N LEU A 126 -11.59 22.10 -12.66
CA LEU A 126 -11.46 21.24 -11.48
C LEU A 126 -10.90 19.86 -11.86
N LYS A 127 -9.85 19.42 -11.15
CA LYS A 127 -9.22 18.12 -11.32
C LYS A 127 -9.22 17.35 -10.00
N VAL A 128 -9.44 16.04 -10.10
CA VAL A 128 -9.40 15.10 -8.98
C VAL A 128 -8.38 14.00 -9.26
N TRP A 129 -7.75 13.51 -8.20
CA TRP A 129 -6.91 12.32 -8.30
C TRP A 129 -7.79 11.08 -8.38
N LYS A 130 -7.53 10.24 -9.39
CA LYS A 130 -8.18 8.94 -9.53
C LYS A 130 -7.10 7.87 -9.64
N PRO A 131 -7.28 6.72 -8.98
CA PRO A 131 -6.37 5.61 -9.14
C PRO A 131 -6.47 5.06 -10.57
N ARG A 132 -5.35 4.58 -11.09
CA ARG A 132 -5.23 3.71 -12.25
C ARG A 132 -4.78 2.37 -11.70
N ILE A 133 -5.63 1.35 -11.81
CA ILE A 133 -5.38 0.04 -11.21
C ILE A 133 -5.19 -0.97 -12.34
N GLN A 134 -4.12 -1.76 -12.25
CA GLN A 134 -3.97 -3.01 -12.98
C GLN A 134 -4.04 -4.15 -11.96
N ILE A 135 -4.96 -5.06 -12.17
CA ILE A 135 -5.08 -6.30 -11.39
C ILE A 135 -4.31 -7.38 -12.15
N PHE A 136 -3.50 -8.15 -11.43
CA PHE A 136 -2.81 -9.30 -12.00
C PHE A 136 -3.64 -10.54 -11.68
N GLU A 137 -3.85 -11.35 -12.71
CA GLU A 137 -4.60 -12.60 -12.63
C GLU A 137 -3.65 -13.74 -12.89
N ARG A 138 -3.97 -14.91 -12.32
CA ARG A 138 -3.15 -16.12 -12.47
C ARG A 138 -2.91 -16.52 -13.92
N GLU A 139 -3.87 -16.25 -14.80
CA GLU A 139 -3.83 -16.61 -16.22
C GLU A 139 -2.93 -15.66 -17.02
N ASN A 140 -2.58 -14.51 -16.45
CA ASN A 140 -1.83 -13.42 -17.07
C ASN A 140 -0.52 -13.08 -16.32
N ALA A 141 -0.12 -13.94 -15.37
CA ALA A 141 1.02 -13.76 -14.47
C ALA A 141 2.11 -14.80 -14.72
#